data_AF-A0A7S2XQ10-F1
#
_entry.id   AF-A0A7S2XQ10-F1
#
_cell.length_a   1.000
_cell.length_b   1.000
_cell.length_c   1.000
_cell.angle_alpha   90.00
_cell.angle_beta   90.00
_cell.angle_gamma   90.00
#
_symmetry.space_group_name_H-M   'P 1'
#
loop_
_entity.id
_entity.type
_entity.pdbx_description
1 polymer ?
#
loop_
_entity_poly.entity_id
_entity_poly.type
_entity_poly.pdbx_seq_one_letter_code
_entity_poly.pdbx_strand_id
1 'polypeptide(L)'
;ESFTFDIEQDPFGQDKPTFYVTEDTSRGALRRLTPDNNTLQECYNKNGNYERWCSLDSGTLEFLVFRDNGTFYWSSDLDDGRKSARTYYRNSEGIDSHGGKLYFTSKYEKTLIILDLRAMTWSKDSTQAGEFSAQPDQIRFIVG
;
A
#
# COMPACT_ATOMS: atom_id res chain seq x y z
N GLU A 1 7.26 2.85 -10.36
CA GLU A 1 5.94 2.99 -9.68
C GLU A 1 5.24 1.63 -9.69
N SER A 2 4.55 1.27 -8.62
CA SER A 2 3.86 -0.03 -8.48
C SER A 2 2.56 0.14 -7.69
N PHE A 3 1.58 -0.74 -7.93
CA PHE A 3 0.28 -0.68 -7.26
C PHE A 3 -0.13 -2.04 -6.71
N THR A 4 -0.90 -2.04 -5.63
CA THR A 4 -1.64 -3.20 -5.13
C THR A 4 -2.91 -2.72 -4.43
N PHE A 5 -3.72 -3.65 -3.96
CA PHE A 5 -4.86 -3.37 -3.10
C PHE A 5 -4.97 -4.44 -2.02
N ASP A 6 -5.53 -4.09 -0.88
CA ASP A 6 -6.00 -5.04 0.14
C ASP A 6 -7.53 -4.99 0.18
N ILE A 7 -8.17 -6.11 0.49
CA ILE A 7 -9.62 -6.19 0.67
C ILE A 7 -9.89 -6.54 2.12
N GLU A 8 -10.49 -5.60 2.84
CA GLU A 8 -11.09 -5.87 4.14
C GLU A 8 -12.61 -6.02 3.98
N GLN A 9 -13.25 -6.74 4.89
CA GLN A 9 -14.72 -6.76 4.97
C GLN A 9 -15.18 -5.53 5.76
N ASP A 10 -16.15 -4.80 5.24
CA ASP A 10 -16.84 -3.75 5.98
C ASP A 10 -17.74 -4.35 7.10
N PRO A 11 -18.33 -3.53 7.99
CA PRO A 11 -19.19 -4.02 9.07
C PRO A 11 -20.43 -4.81 8.61
N PHE A 12 -20.78 -4.78 7.32
CA PHE A 12 -21.91 -5.49 6.73
C PHE A 12 -21.47 -6.74 5.94
N GLY A 13 -20.17 -7.06 5.95
CA GLY A 13 -19.62 -8.20 5.19
C GLY A 13 -19.55 -7.95 3.69
N GLN A 14 -19.41 -6.69 3.28
CA GLN A 14 -19.08 -6.33 1.91
C GLN A 14 -17.59 -6.05 1.79
N ASP A 15 -16.99 -6.46 0.67
CA ASP A 15 -15.61 -6.12 0.35
C ASP A 15 -15.42 -4.59 0.41
N LYS A 16 -14.30 -4.14 0.96
CA LYS A 16 -13.89 -2.74 1.00
C LYS A 16 -12.44 -2.66 0.57
N PRO A 17 -12.19 -2.39 -0.73
CA PRO A 17 -10.83 -2.32 -1.23
C PRO A 17 -10.14 -1.06 -0.69
N THR A 18 -8.88 -1.20 -0.31
CA THR A 18 -7.96 -0.10 -0.04
C THR A 18 -6.79 -0.23 -1.01
N PHE A 19 -6.51 0.83 -1.77
CA PHE A 19 -5.48 0.82 -2.81
C PHE A 19 -4.19 1.44 -2.30
N TYR A 20 -3.06 0.88 -2.71
CA TYR A 20 -1.73 1.35 -2.34
C TYR A 20 -0.86 1.55 -3.57
N VAL A 21 -0.10 2.64 -3.58
CA VAL A 21 0.80 2.99 -4.69
C VAL A 21 2.16 3.43 -4.14
N THR A 22 3.23 2.92 -4.74
CA THR A 22 4.60 3.38 -4.50
C THR A 22 5.08 4.28 -5.62
N GLU A 23 5.89 5.28 -5.27
CA GLU A 23 6.52 6.19 -6.24
C GLU A 23 8.04 5.95 -6.24
N ASP A 24 8.63 5.65 -7.41
CA ASP A 24 10.09 5.46 -7.55
C ASP A 24 10.82 6.80 -7.63
N THR A 25 10.77 7.55 -6.52
CA THR A 25 11.54 8.78 -6.35
C THR A 25 12.08 8.86 -4.93
N SER A 26 13.09 9.72 -4.71
CA SER A 26 13.71 9.92 -3.40
C SER A 26 12.78 10.56 -2.35
N ARG A 27 11.63 11.09 -2.76
CA ARG A 27 10.57 11.60 -1.88
C ARG A 27 9.22 10.98 -2.25
N GLY A 28 9.22 9.80 -2.85
CA GLY A 28 8.01 9.13 -3.32
C GLY A 28 7.19 8.61 -2.15
N ALA A 29 6.15 9.34 -1.75
CA ALA A 29 5.31 8.94 -0.64
C ALA A 29 4.45 7.73 -1.03
N LEU A 30 4.45 6.67 -0.22
CA LEU A 30 3.50 5.58 -0.40
C LEU A 30 2.10 6.13 -0.10
N ARG A 31 1.20 5.96 -1.07
CA ARG A 31 -0.16 6.47 -1.03
C ARG A 31 -1.13 5.37 -0.64
N ARG A 32 -2.13 5.72 0.17
CA ARG A 32 -3.30 4.91 0.47
C ARG A 32 -4.53 5.63 -0.03
N LEU A 33 -5.32 4.98 -0.87
CA LEU A 33 -6.65 5.45 -1.27
C LEU A 33 -7.71 4.52 -0.70
N THR A 34 -8.57 5.06 0.16
CA THR A 34 -9.75 4.36 0.68
C THR A 34 -10.99 4.96 0.01
N PRO A 35 -11.68 4.27 -0.90
CA PRO A 35 -12.92 4.75 -1.49
C PRO A 35 -13.97 5.01 -0.40
N ASP A 36 -14.82 6.00 -0.63
CA ASP A 36 -15.94 6.21 0.28
C ASP A 36 -17.04 5.16 0.07
N ASN A 37 -17.89 5.02 1.10
CA ASN A 37 -18.92 3.99 1.10
C ASN A 37 -20.03 4.25 0.05
N ASN A 38 -20.25 5.51 -0.36
CA ASN A 38 -21.30 5.82 -1.33
C ASN A 38 -20.88 5.33 -2.72
N THR A 39 -19.65 5.63 -3.12
CA THR A 39 -19.09 5.18 -4.40
C THR A 39 -18.95 3.67 -4.44
N LEU A 40 -18.58 3.02 -3.33
CA LEU A 40 -18.60 1.55 -3.23
C LEU A 40 -20.03 0.99 -3.36
N GLN A 41 -21.02 1.60 -2.72
CA GLN A 41 -22.40 1.14 -2.80
C GLN A 41 -22.95 1.31 -4.23
N GLU A 42 -22.63 2.41 -4.92
CA GLU A 42 -22.95 2.60 -6.33
C GLU A 42 -22.29 1.53 -7.21
N CYS A 43 -21.01 1.21 -6.95
CA CYS A 43 -20.32 0.10 -7.59
C CYS A 43 -21.07 -1.23 -7.39
N TYR A 44 -21.49 -1.54 -6.16
CA TYR A 44 -22.17 -2.82 -5.83
C TYR A 44 -23.59 -2.91 -6.37
N ASN A 45 -24.28 -1.79 -6.49
CA ASN A 45 -25.65 -1.74 -6.99
C ASN A 45 -25.75 -1.84 -8.53
N LYS A 46 -24.64 -1.73 -9.27
CA LYS A 46 -24.65 -1.94 -10.73
C LYS A 46 -24.96 -3.41 -11.05
N ASN A 47 -26.18 -3.66 -11.54
CA ASN A 47 -26.66 -4.99 -11.88
C ASN A 47 -25.80 -5.67 -12.96
N GLY A 48 -25.54 -6.96 -12.72
CA GLY A 48 -24.56 -7.76 -13.45
C GLY A 48 -24.93 -8.00 -14.90
N ASN A 49 -24.13 -7.42 -15.80
CA ASN A 49 -23.77 -8.04 -17.07
C ASN A 49 -22.41 -7.49 -17.49
N TYR A 50 -21.36 -8.26 -17.18
CA TYR A 50 -19.99 -8.28 -17.72
C TYR A 50 -19.16 -6.98 -17.84
N GLU A 51 -19.71 -5.79 -17.60
CA GLU A 51 -19.01 -4.50 -17.60
C GLU A 51 -19.00 -3.89 -16.19
N ARG A 52 -18.48 -4.61 -15.19
CA ARG A 52 -18.20 -4.08 -13.84
C ARG A 52 -17.03 -3.07 -13.85
N TRP A 53 -17.02 -2.17 -14.82
CA TRP A 53 -16.24 -0.94 -14.75
C TRP A 53 -17.05 0.02 -13.90
N CYS A 54 -16.71 0.09 -12.62
CA CYS A 54 -17.13 1.19 -11.78
C CYS A 54 -15.94 2.10 -11.53
N SER A 55 -16.18 3.41 -11.60
CA SER A 55 -15.16 4.41 -11.30
C SER A 55 -15.22 4.70 -9.82
N LEU A 56 -14.06 4.61 -9.16
CA LEU A 56 -13.90 5.07 -7.79
C LEU A 56 -13.45 6.54 -7.86
N ASP A 57 -14.42 7.44 -8.00
CA ASP A 57 -14.20 8.88 -8.24
C ASP A 57 -14.07 9.71 -6.95
N SER A 58 -14.33 9.10 -5.79
CA SER A 58 -14.14 9.72 -4.48
C SER A 58 -13.61 8.75 -3.44
N GLY A 59 -12.97 9.32 -2.41
CA GLY A 59 -12.31 8.59 -1.35
C GLY A 59 -11.36 9.46 -0.54
N THR A 60 -10.72 8.82 0.44
CA THR A 60 -9.70 9.45 1.28
C THR A 60 -8.32 9.05 0.78
N LEU A 61 -7.51 10.04 0.41
CA LEU A 61 -6.11 9.87 0.05
C LEU A 61 -5.22 10.23 1.24
N GLU A 62 -4.35 9.30 1.62
CA GLU A 62 -3.41 9.47 2.73
C GLU A 62 -2.01 8.96 2.36
N PHE A 63 -1.03 9.30 3.19
CA PHE A 63 0.38 9.07 2.95
C PHE A 63 1.03 8.39 4.15
N LEU A 64 1.88 7.40 3.88
CA LEU A 64 2.56 6.64 4.92
C LEU A 64 3.55 7.50 5.72
N VAL A 65 3.46 7.45 7.04
CA VAL A 65 4.42 8.11 7.93
C VAL A 65 4.93 7.13 8.98
N PHE A 66 6.24 6.89 8.97
CA PHE A 66 6.90 6.09 9.99
C PHE A 66 7.27 6.91 11.22
N ARG A 67 7.28 6.22 12.35
CA ARG A 67 7.77 6.70 13.64
C ARG A 67 8.94 5.81 14.08
N ASP A 68 9.89 6.41 14.77
CA ASP A 68 11.11 5.72 15.26
C ASP A 68 10.82 4.58 16.24
N ASN A 69 9.63 4.55 16.84
CA ASN A 69 9.20 3.52 17.78
C ASN A 69 8.68 2.23 17.10
N GLY A 70 8.91 2.04 15.80
CA GLY A 70 8.45 0.86 15.05
C GLY A 70 6.96 0.88 14.69
N THR A 71 6.29 2.02 14.86
CA THR A 71 4.89 2.22 14.44
C THR A 71 4.79 3.11 13.21
N PHE A 72 3.62 3.11 12.58
CA PHE A 72 3.33 4.03 11.48
C PHE A 72 1.90 4.57 11.59
N TYR A 73 1.62 5.61 10.82
CA TYR A 73 0.27 6.12 10.63
C TYR A 73 0.09 6.65 9.20
N TRP A 74 -1.15 6.94 8.84
CA TRP A 74 -1.53 7.53 7.56
C TRP A 74 -1.84 9.01 7.79
N SER A 75 -1.09 9.90 7.13
CA SER A 75 -1.29 11.35 7.18
C SER A 75 -2.10 11.82 5.98
N SER A 76 -2.97 12.81 6.15
CA SER A 76 -3.56 13.52 5.02
C SER A 76 -2.61 14.56 4.41
N ASP A 77 -1.48 14.84 5.06
CA ASP A 77 -0.45 15.75 4.56
C ASP A 77 0.59 15.02 3.71
N LEU A 78 0.66 15.39 2.43
CA LEU A 78 1.65 14.85 1.48
C LEU A 78 3.10 15.14 1.91
N ASP A 79 3.37 16.29 2.53
CA ASP A 79 4.74 16.64 2.91
C ASP A 79 5.25 15.77 4.05
N ASP A 80 4.39 15.36 4.99
CA ASP A 80 4.73 14.37 6.01
C ASP A 80 5.13 13.03 5.37
N GLY A 81 4.31 12.55 4.43
CA GLY A 81 4.62 11.34 3.67
C GLY A 81 5.92 11.44 2.88
N ARG A 82 6.20 12.61 2.29
CA ARG A 82 7.46 12.86 1.56
C ARG A 82 8.68 12.91 2.47
N LYS A 83 8.55 13.48 3.67
CA LYS A 83 9.62 13.48 4.69
C LYS A 83 9.90 12.06 5.18
N SER A 84 8.84 11.29 5.43
CA SER A 84 8.92 9.88 5.80
C SER A 84 9.61 9.07 4.70
N ALA A 85 9.16 9.18 3.45
CA ALA A 85 9.77 8.49 2.31
C ALA A 85 11.27 8.77 2.17
N ARG A 86 11.66 10.05 2.26
CA ARG A 86 13.07 10.46 2.20
C ARG A 86 13.93 9.82 3.28
N THR A 87 13.34 9.57 4.45
CA THR A 87 14.06 9.08 5.63
C THR A 87 14.12 7.56 5.65
N TYR A 88 13.05 6.88 5.24
CA TYR A 88 12.88 5.46 5.53
C TYR A 88 12.74 4.54 4.32
N TYR A 89 12.24 5.03 3.18
CA TYR A 89 11.88 4.17 2.04
C TYR A 89 12.02 4.86 0.69
N ARG A 90 13.20 5.42 0.43
CA ARG A 90 13.47 6.12 -0.84
C ARG A 90 13.37 5.16 -2.03
N ASN A 91 12.88 5.67 -3.16
CA ASN A 91 12.85 4.95 -4.42
C ASN A 91 12.10 3.61 -4.27
N SER A 92 10.86 3.69 -3.78
CA SER A 92 10.08 2.50 -3.50
C SER A 92 9.43 1.93 -4.76
N GLU A 93 9.60 0.63 -4.96
CA GLU A 93 9.02 -0.16 -6.05
C GLU A 93 8.66 -1.55 -5.55
N GLY A 94 7.84 -2.27 -6.33
CA GLY A 94 7.34 -3.58 -5.96
C GLY A 94 6.48 -3.49 -4.70
N ILE A 95 5.18 -3.70 -4.84
CA ILE A 95 4.26 -3.65 -3.70
C ILE A 95 3.25 -4.78 -3.83
N ASP A 96 2.96 -5.43 -2.72
CA ASP A 96 1.94 -6.47 -2.68
C ASP A 96 1.27 -6.50 -1.31
N SER A 97 0.05 -7.03 -1.24
CA SER A 97 -0.70 -7.17 0.00
C SER A 97 -1.06 -8.63 0.24
N HIS A 98 -0.93 -9.09 1.48
CA HIS A 98 -1.35 -10.44 1.85
C HIS A 98 -1.56 -10.56 3.36
N GLY A 99 -2.72 -11.11 3.77
CA GLY A 99 -2.98 -11.45 5.17
C GLY A 99 -3.00 -10.26 6.12
N GLY A 100 -3.52 -9.10 5.67
CA GLY A 100 -3.52 -7.85 6.47
C GLY A 100 -2.14 -7.21 6.60
N LYS A 101 -1.21 -7.56 5.71
CA LYS A 101 0.13 -6.99 5.65
C LYS A 101 0.38 -6.38 4.28
N LEU A 102 1.12 -5.27 4.27
CA LEU A 102 1.58 -4.60 3.06
C LEU A 102 3.09 -4.77 2.94
N TYR A 103 3.54 -5.29 1.81
CA TYR A 103 4.94 -5.56 1.51
C TYR A 103 5.37 -4.60 0.41
N PHE A 104 6.48 -3.90 0.59
CA PHE A 104 7.06 -3.10 -0.48
C PHE A 104 8.56 -2.96 -0.32
N THR A 105 9.27 -2.65 -1.40
CA THR A 105 10.72 -2.52 -1.32
C THR A 105 11.19 -1.08 -1.45
N SER A 106 12.34 -0.79 -0.85
CA SER A 106 13.09 0.45 -1.08
C SER A 106 14.37 0.11 -1.83
N LYS A 107 14.51 0.64 -3.06
CA LYS A 107 15.71 0.42 -3.88
C LYS A 107 16.94 1.09 -3.29
N TYR A 108 16.78 2.25 -2.67
CA TYR A 108 17.89 2.98 -2.09
C TYR A 108 18.39 2.30 -0.82
N GLU A 109 17.47 1.95 0.08
CA GLU A 109 17.83 1.32 1.36
C GLU A 109 18.16 -0.18 1.20
N LYS A 110 17.80 -0.79 0.06
CA LYS A 110 17.94 -2.23 -0.20
C LYS A 110 17.23 -3.07 0.86
N THR A 111 15.97 -2.73 1.12
CA THR A 111 15.15 -3.39 2.13
C THR A 111 13.78 -3.77 1.59
N LEU A 112 13.26 -4.90 2.07
CA LEU A 112 11.84 -5.25 2.06
C LEU A 112 11.25 -4.66 3.33
N ILE A 113 10.18 -3.91 3.19
CA ILE A 113 9.46 -3.27 4.28
C ILE A 113 8.10 -3.94 4.38
N ILE A 114 7.73 -4.27 5.61
CA ILE A 114 6.49 -5.00 5.92
C ILE A 114 5.70 -4.18 6.92
N LEU A 115 4.51 -3.74 6.51
CA LEU A 115 3.54 -3.09 7.38
C LEU A 115 2.54 -4.13 7.88
N ASP A 116 2.34 -4.19 9.18
CA ASP A 116 1.17 -4.85 9.76
C ASP A 116 0.04 -3.83 9.85
N LEU A 117 -0.96 -3.96 8.98
CA LEU A 117 -2.04 -2.97 8.82
C LEU A 117 -3.00 -2.96 10.02
N ARG A 118 -3.05 -4.06 10.79
CA ARG A 118 -3.89 -4.17 11.99
C ARG A 118 -3.17 -3.65 13.23
N ALA A 119 -1.92 -4.05 13.41
CA ALA A 119 -1.12 -3.63 14.55
C ALA A 119 -0.56 -2.21 14.39
N MET A 120 -0.61 -1.63 13.18
CA MET A 120 0.00 -0.34 12.85
C MET A 120 1.51 -0.29 13.19
N THR A 121 2.18 -1.41 12.97
CA THR A 121 3.62 -1.59 13.19
C THR A 121 4.32 -1.92 11.90
N TRP A 122 5.61 -1.62 11.82
CA TRP A 122 6.41 -1.92 10.64
C TRP A 122 7.71 -2.64 11.02
N SER A 123 8.19 -3.44 10.09
CA SER A 123 9.49 -4.11 10.16
C SER A 123 10.18 -4.02 8.80
N LYS A 124 11.48 -4.29 8.76
CA LYS A 124 12.23 -4.35 7.52
C LYS A 124 13.28 -5.46 7.56
N ASP A 125 13.45 -6.10 6.42
CA ASP A 125 14.50 -7.07 6.17
C ASP A 125 15.41 -6.57 5.04
N SER A 126 16.70 -6.92 5.11
CA SER A 126 17.65 -6.59 4.04
C SER A 126 17.35 -7.44 2.80
N THR A 127 17.32 -6.81 1.61
CA THR A 127 17.24 -7.53 0.32
C THR A 127 18.62 -7.84 -0.27
N GLN A 128 19.69 -7.48 0.45
CA GLN A 128 21.07 -7.81 0.07
C GLN A 128 21.44 -9.27 0.40
N ALA A 129 20.64 -9.95 1.21
CA ALA A 129 20.77 -11.37 1.51
C ALA A 129 19.44 -12.09 1.23
N GLY A 130 19.49 -13.28 0.62
CA GLY A 130 18.29 -14.06 0.22
C GLY A 130 17.88 -13.90 -1.25
N GLU A 131 16.67 -14.35 -1.59
CA GLU A 131 16.15 -14.52 -2.96
C GLU A 131 16.03 -13.21 -3.77
N PHE A 132 16.12 -12.03 -3.15
CA PHE A 132 15.89 -10.74 -3.80
C PHE A 132 17.12 -10.10 -4.47
N SER A 133 18.32 -10.68 -4.31
CA SER A 133 19.57 -10.32 -5.02
C SER A 133 19.82 -8.81 -5.26
N ALA A 134 19.44 -7.96 -4.30
CA ALA A 134 19.52 -6.49 -4.38
C ALA A 134 18.73 -5.79 -5.53
N GLN A 135 17.83 -6.51 -6.21
CA GLN A 135 16.95 -6.02 -7.30
C GLN A 135 15.50 -6.53 -7.16
N PRO A 136 14.76 -6.12 -6.11
CA PRO A 136 13.36 -6.47 -5.98
C PRO A 136 12.48 -5.60 -6.90
N ASP A 137 12.50 -5.89 -8.20
CA ASP A 137 11.71 -5.11 -9.18
C ASP A 137 10.21 -5.44 -9.12
N GLN A 138 9.82 -6.61 -8.62
CA GLN A 138 8.43 -7.00 -8.36
C GLN A 138 8.36 -7.94 -7.15
N ILE A 139 7.40 -7.71 -6.25
CA ILE A 139 6.97 -8.69 -5.25
C ILE A 139 5.77 -9.41 -5.88
N ARG A 140 5.83 -10.74 -5.97
CA ARG A 140 4.71 -11.56 -6.46
C ARG A 140 4.59 -12.78 -5.57
N PHE A 141 3.55 -12.86 -4.75
CA PHE A 141 3.23 -14.12 -4.09
C PHE A 141 2.70 -15.11 -5.14
N ILE A 142 3.45 -16.19 -5.43
CA ILE A 142 2.89 -17.35 -6.13
C ILE A 142 2.17 -18.17 -5.06
N VAL A 143 0.86 -17.98 -4.96
CA VAL A 143 0.01 -18.89 -4.20
C VAL A 143 -0.09 -20.18 -5.01
N GLY A 144 0.44 -21.29 -4.48
CA GLY A 144 0.22 -22.63 -5.00
C GLY A 144 -1.12 -23.19 -4.57
#